data_AF-A0A7H9DQN0-F1
#
_entry.id   AF-A0A7H9DQN0-F1
#
_cell.length_a   1.000
_cell.length_b   1.000
_cell.length_c   1.000
_cell.angle_alpha   90.00
_cell.angle_beta   90.00
_cell.angle_gamma   90.00
#
_symmetry.space_group_name_H-M   'P 1'
#
loop_
_entity.id
_entity.type
_entity.pdbx_description
1 polymer ?
#
loop_
_entity_poly.entity_id
_entity_poly.type
_entity_poly.pdbx_seq_one_letter_code
_entity_poly.pdbx_strand_id
1 'polypeptide(L)'
;MKLLFTLTTLFTLALSSCSTNIKHDRLFTGTIVRDCTGTYIRVDDKEDYLVCNNEMLSDKKEGEIVSVIYDFEKTCKELENKATCMMYHEHKGKIKIKKNNN
;
A
#
# COMPACT_ATOMS: atom_id res chain seq x y z
N MET A 1 37.60 47.67 -0.88
CA MET A 1 36.71 47.48 0.28
C MET A 1 35.30 47.16 -0.20
N LYS A 2 35.07 45.95 -0.73
CA LYS A 2 33.74 45.32 -0.88
C LYS A 2 33.66 44.14 0.09
N LEU A 3 34.23 44.34 1.27
CA LEU A 3 34.13 43.43 2.40
C LEU A 3 33.01 43.99 3.27
N LEU A 4 32.08 43.13 3.69
CA LEU A 4 30.77 43.41 4.28
C LEU A 4 29.67 43.62 3.23
N PHE A 5 28.54 42.92 3.43
CA PHE A 5 27.35 42.78 2.57
C PHE A 5 27.40 41.62 1.56
N THR A 6 27.06 40.42 2.04
CA THR A 6 26.37 39.27 1.38
C THR A 6 26.69 38.02 2.23
N LEU A 7 26.42 38.04 3.54
CA LEU A 7 25.08 37.78 4.11
C LEU A 7 24.44 36.53 3.48
N THR A 8 24.85 35.37 3.98
CA THR A 8 23.94 34.28 4.42
C THR A 8 22.71 34.00 3.53
N THR A 9 22.89 33.46 2.33
CA THR A 9 21.77 32.89 1.57
C THR A 9 22.24 31.74 0.70
N LEU A 10 22.15 30.51 1.20
CA LEU A 10 21.71 29.29 0.49
C LEU A 10 22.06 28.03 1.30
N PHE A 11 21.51 27.96 2.51
CA PHE A 11 21.40 26.70 3.24
C PHE A 11 19.93 26.47 3.57
N THR A 12 19.12 26.26 2.54
CA THR A 12 17.74 25.81 2.67
C THR A 12 17.48 24.69 1.69
N LEU A 13 18.21 23.58 1.86
CA LEU A 13 17.67 22.27 1.55
C LEU A 13 16.69 21.95 2.69
N ALA A 14 15.52 22.61 2.65
CA ALA A 14 14.39 22.21 3.45
C ALA A 14 14.00 20.81 2.95
N LEU A 15 14.45 19.79 3.67
CA LEU A 15 13.90 18.44 3.58
C LEU A 15 12.42 18.57 3.94
N SER A 16 11.57 18.73 2.94
CA SER A 16 10.13 18.55 3.09
C SER A 16 9.93 17.09 3.46
N SER A 17 9.94 16.79 4.76
CA SER A 17 9.53 15.50 5.27
C SER A 17 8.03 15.38 5.00
N CYS A 18 7.68 14.76 3.88
CA CYS A 18 6.33 14.26 3.65
C CYS A 18 6.09 13.17 4.69
N SER A 19 5.54 13.54 5.85
CA SER A 19 4.92 12.58 6.73
C SER A 19 3.62 12.12 6.07
N THR A 20 3.67 10.97 5.41
CA THR A 20 2.46 10.28 5.00
C THR A 20 1.70 9.95 6.28
N ASN A 21 0.68 10.75 6.59
CA ASN A 21 -0.28 10.43 7.63
C ASN A 21 -0.95 9.13 7.22
N ILE A 22 -0.55 8.03 7.85
CA ILE A 22 -1.21 6.73 7.75
C ILE A 22 -2.60 6.95 8.37
N LYS A 23 -3.57 7.30 7.53
CA LYS A 23 -4.97 7.37 7.96
C LYS A 23 -5.43 5.93 8.12
N HIS A 24 -5.61 5.53 9.37
CA HIS A 24 -6.32 4.31 9.71
C HIS A 24 -7.78 4.45 9.27
N ASP A 25 -8.37 3.35 8.80
CA ASP A 25 -9.79 3.24 8.41
C ASP A 25 -10.19 3.90 7.08
N ARG A 26 -9.37 3.79 6.03
CA ARG A 26 -9.82 4.15 4.68
C ARG A 26 -10.69 3.03 4.09
N LEU A 27 -11.91 3.37 3.69
CA LEU A 27 -12.71 2.52 2.82
C LEU A 27 -12.04 2.48 1.43
N PHE A 28 -11.63 1.29 1.01
CA PHE A 28 -10.97 1.03 -0.27
C PHE A 28 -11.92 0.25 -1.14
N THR A 29 -12.27 0.79 -2.31
CA THR A 29 -13.08 0.07 -3.29
C THR A 29 -12.20 -0.30 -4.47
N GLY A 30 -12.18 -1.57 -4.85
CA GLY A 30 -11.37 -2.06 -5.95
C GLY A 30 -11.75 -3.45 -6.39
N THR A 31 -11.07 -3.91 -7.43
CA THR A 31 -11.31 -5.19 -8.08
C THR A 31 -10.35 -6.24 -7.56
N ILE A 32 -10.84 -7.44 -7.27
CA ILE A 32 -9.98 -8.54 -6.84
C ILE A 32 -9.15 -9.06 -8.01
N VAL A 33 -7.85 -9.16 -7.78
CA VAL A 33 -6.89 -9.78 -8.69
C VAL A 33 -6.12 -10.88 -7.96
N ARG A 34 -6.03 -12.07 -8.55
CA ARG A 34 -5.28 -13.19 -7.97
C ARG A 34 -4.33 -13.80 -8.97
N ASP A 35 -3.16 -14.14 -8.47
CA ASP A 35 -2.21 -14.98 -9.16
C ASP A 35 -1.41 -15.82 -8.16
N CYS A 36 -0.38 -16.50 -8.65
CA CYS A 36 0.46 -17.35 -7.83
C CYS A 36 1.42 -16.57 -6.89
N THR A 37 1.44 -15.24 -6.96
CA THR A 37 2.22 -14.37 -6.06
C THR A 37 1.37 -13.84 -4.90
N GLY A 38 0.04 -13.81 -5.03
CA GLY A 38 -0.85 -13.43 -3.95
C GLY A 38 -2.28 -13.08 -4.36
N THR A 39 -2.97 -12.42 -3.44
CA THR A 39 -4.29 -11.82 -3.66
C THR A 39 -4.18 -10.32 -3.49
N TYR A 40 -4.75 -9.59 -4.43
CA TYR A 40 -4.61 -8.15 -4.57
C TYR A 40 -5.97 -7.50 -4.68
N ILE A 41 -6.03 -6.23 -4.28
CA ILE A 41 -7.12 -5.33 -4.63
C ILE A 41 -6.54 -4.27 -5.56
N ARG A 42 -7.04 -4.24 -6.80
CA ARG A 42 -6.71 -3.26 -7.83
C ARG A 42 -7.60 -2.04 -7.72
N VAL A 43 -7.01 -0.86 -7.63
CA VAL A 43 -7.72 0.41 -7.59
C VAL A 43 -7.40 1.27 -8.79
N ASP A 44 -8.42 1.98 -9.27
CA ASP A 44 -8.39 2.82 -10.47
C ASP A 44 -7.81 2.10 -11.69
N ASP A 45 -8.00 0.77 -11.76
CA ASP A 45 -7.48 -0.15 -12.78
C ASP A 45 -5.96 -0.10 -13.00
N LYS A 46 -5.20 0.42 -12.02
CA LYS A 46 -3.76 0.68 -12.14
C LYS A 46 -2.94 0.18 -10.96
N GLU A 47 -3.47 0.35 -9.76
CA GLU A 47 -2.67 0.20 -8.55
C GLU A 47 -3.09 -1.02 -7.76
N ASP A 48 -2.18 -1.99 -7.66
CA ASP A 48 -2.40 -3.23 -6.93
C ASP A 48 -1.85 -3.14 -5.51
N TYR A 49 -2.65 -3.60 -4.55
CA TYR A 49 -2.29 -3.67 -3.14
C TYR A 49 -2.36 -5.11 -2.66
N LEU A 50 -1.24 -5.64 -2.17
CA LEU A 50 -1.15 -7.01 -1.69
C LEU A 50 -1.92 -7.16 -0.37
N VAL A 51 -2.88 -8.09 -0.35
CA VAL A 51 -3.66 -8.40 0.86
C VAL A 51 -2.92 -9.45 1.68
N CYS A 52 -2.47 -9.09 2.88
CA CYS A 52 -1.74 -10.02 3.76
C CYS A 52 -2.65 -11.15 4.30
N ASN A 53 -3.87 -10.80 4.72
CA ASN A 53 -4.87 -11.72 5.25
C ASN A 53 -5.90 -12.12 4.17
N ASN A 54 -5.40 -12.75 3.10
CA ASN A 54 -6.19 -13.06 1.91
C ASN A 54 -7.37 -14.02 2.16
N GLU A 55 -7.38 -14.76 3.27
CA GLU A 55 -8.49 -15.60 3.70
C GLU A 55 -9.80 -14.83 3.89
N MET A 56 -9.72 -13.52 4.17
CA MET A 56 -10.89 -12.63 4.28
C MET A 56 -11.63 -12.43 2.96
N LEU A 57 -11.00 -12.75 1.83
CA LEU A 57 -11.56 -12.65 0.49
C LEU A 57 -11.78 -14.04 -0.15
N SER A 58 -11.78 -15.11 0.65
CA SER A 58 -11.93 -16.48 0.14
C SER A 58 -13.28 -16.77 -0.50
N ASP A 59 -14.33 -16.05 -0.10
CA ASP A 59 -15.68 -16.14 -0.67
C ASP A 59 -15.90 -15.27 -1.91
N LYS A 60 -14.94 -14.39 -2.21
CA LYS A 60 -15.02 -13.43 -3.33
C LYS A 60 -14.38 -13.98 -4.59
N LYS A 61 -14.91 -13.62 -5.75
CA LYS A 61 -14.42 -14.14 -7.05
C LYS A 61 -13.33 -13.26 -7.64
N GLU A 62 -12.60 -13.81 -8.60
CA GLU A 62 -11.68 -13.02 -9.45
C GLU A 62 -12.47 -11.97 -10.22
N GLY A 63 -11.97 -10.73 -10.28
CA GLY A 63 -12.65 -9.63 -10.95
C GLY A 63 -13.85 -9.04 -10.18
N GLU A 64 -14.16 -9.53 -8.98
CA GLU A 64 -15.23 -8.97 -8.16
C GLU A 64 -14.81 -7.63 -7.55
N ILE A 65 -15.73 -6.66 -7.55
CA ILE A 65 -15.54 -5.37 -6.90
C ILE A 65 -15.89 -5.50 -5.42
N VAL A 66 -14.96 -5.14 -4.53
CA VAL A 66 -15.14 -5.15 -3.08
C VAL A 66 -14.84 -3.80 -2.47
N SER A 67 -15.56 -3.46 -1.41
CA SER A 67 -15.27 -2.31 -0.55
C SER A 67 -14.83 -2.80 0.83
N VAL A 68 -13.59 -2.54 1.21
CA VAL A 68 -12.99 -3.02 2.47
C VAL A 68 -12.35 -1.89 3.26
N ILE A 69 -12.36 -2.02 4.58
CA ILE A 69 -11.58 -1.14 5.46
C ILE A 69 -10.24 -1.84 5.72
N TYR A 70 -9.13 -1.10 5.70
CA TYR A 70 -7.79 -1.69 5.82
C TYR A 70 -6.81 -0.80 6.59
N ASP A 71 -5.73 -1.44 7.05
CA ASP A 71 -4.50 -0.78 7.49
C ASP A 71 -3.34 -1.13 6.55
N PHE A 72 -2.38 -0.22 6.41
CA PHE A 72 -1.12 -0.51 5.74
C PHE A 72 -0.19 -1.32 6.63
N GLU A 73 0.46 -2.32 6.05
CA GLU A 73 1.45 -3.17 6.71
C GLU A 73 2.83 -2.98 6.10
N LYS A 74 3.88 -3.11 6.92
CA LYS A 74 5.27 -3.11 6.42
C LYS A 74 5.63 -4.46 5.79
N THR A 75 5.14 -5.56 6.37
CA THR A 75 5.42 -6.92 5.92
C THR A 75 4.19 -7.81 6.07
N CYS A 76 4.01 -8.75 5.13
CA CYS A 76 2.97 -9.78 5.23
C CYS A 76 3.62 -11.08 5.74
N LYS A 77 3.76 -11.23 7.06
CA LYS A 77 4.33 -12.45 7.67
C LYS A 77 3.57 -13.72 7.25
N GLU A 78 2.26 -13.57 6.99
CA GLU A 78 1.34 -14.63 6.56
C GLU A 78 1.69 -15.21 5.16
N LEU A 79 2.49 -14.49 4.36
CA LEU A 79 2.88 -14.84 2.99
C LEU A 79 4.37 -15.20 2.83
N GLU A 80 5.21 -14.97 3.85
CA GLU A 80 6.69 -15.12 3.76
C GLU A 80 7.15 -16.53 3.33
N ASN A 81 6.34 -17.57 3.55
CA ASN A 81 6.66 -18.95 3.18
C ASN A 81 5.74 -19.55 2.09
N LYS A 82 4.96 -18.72 1.39
CA LYS A 82 3.97 -19.17 0.38
C LYS A 82 4.38 -18.82 -1.04
N ALA A 83 5.69 -18.82 -1.34
CA ALA A 83 6.16 -18.65 -2.71
C ALA A 83 5.65 -19.82 -3.58
N THR A 84 4.59 -19.57 -4.36
CA THR A 84 3.90 -20.62 -5.13
C THR A 84 4.47 -20.73 -6.55
N CYS A 85 5.16 -19.71 -7.05
CA CYS A 85 5.74 -19.68 -8.39
C CYS A 85 6.90 -18.67 -8.50
N MET A 86 7.66 -18.71 -9.60
CA MET A 86 8.75 -17.78 -9.92
C MET A 86 8.24 -16.52 -10.65
N MET A 87 7.18 -15.90 -10.15
CA MET A 87 6.65 -14.65 -10.70
C MET A 87 6.86 -13.50 -9.72
N TYR A 88 6.94 -12.29 -10.28
CA TYR A 88 6.91 -11.03 -9.53
C TYR A 88 5.71 -10.22 -10.00
N HIS A 89 4.90 -9.76 -9.03
CA HIS A 89 3.77 -8.88 -9.27
C HIS A 89 4.02 -7.56 -8.53
N GLU A 90 4.12 -6.46 -9.28
CA GLU A 90 4.34 -5.14 -8.69
C GLU A 90 3.11 -4.68 -7.91
N HIS A 91 3.30 -4.21 -6.68
CA HIS A 91 2.23 -3.67 -5.86
C HIS A 91 2.67 -2.40 -5.12
N LYS A 92 1.77 -1.44 -4.91
CA LYS A 92 2.08 -0.16 -4.24
C LYS A 92 2.16 -0.23 -2.73
N GLY A 93 1.65 -1.30 -2.14
CA GLY A 93 1.72 -1.50 -0.71
C GLY A 93 1.17 -2.84 -0.29
N LYS A 94 1.35 -3.13 1.00
CA LYS A 94 0.78 -4.29 1.67
C LYS A 94 -0.32 -3.81 2.60
N ILE A 95 -1.45 -4.48 2.57
CA ILE A 95 -2.64 -4.08 3.32
C ILE A 95 -3.18 -5.26 4.13
N LYS A 96 -3.75 -4.96 5.29
CA LYS A 96 -4.48 -5.92 6.11
C LYS A 96 -5.92 -5.45 6.26
N ILE A 97 -6.86 -6.29 5.82
CA ILE A 97 -8.29 -6.00 5.88
C ILE A 97 -8.74 -6.06 7.34
N LYS A 98 -9.47 -5.02 7.77
CA LYS A 98 -10.14 -5.01 9.08
C LYS A 98 -11.42 -5.82 9.00
N LYS A 99 -11.63 -6.65 10.02
CA LYS A 99 -12.91 -7.32 10.22
C LYS A 99 -13.95 -6.26 10.57
N ASN A 100 -15.03 -6.20 9.80
CA ASN A 100 -16.13 -5.32 10.14
C ASN A 100 -16.81 -5.90 11.38
N ASN A 101 -16.69 -5.22 12.53
CA ASN A 101 -17.40 -5.58 13.75
C ASN A 101 -18.83 -5.08 13.58
N ASN A 102 -19.72 -5.93 13.07
CA ASN A 102 -21.16 -5.70 13.14
C ASN A 102 -21.74 -6.53 14.28
#